data_AF-A0A1Q7YCZ2-F1
#
_entry.id   AF-A0A1Q7YCZ2-F1
#
_cell.length_a   1.000
_cell.length_b   1.000
_cell.length_c   1.000
_cell.angle_alpha   90.00
_cell.angle_beta   90.00
_cell.angle_gamma   90.00
#
_symmetry.space_group_name_H-M   'P 1'
#
loop_
_entity.id
_entity.type
_entity.pdbx_description
1 polymer ?
#
loop_
_entity_poly.entity_id
_entity_poly.type
_entity_poly.pdbx_seq_one_letter_code
_entity_poly.pdbx_strand_id
1 'polypeptide(L)'
;MEDNQTLFSLSIDPLTKAHLNDIAKWARFLGILAMVILFLALIFTILNATVLNNAMGMSLSLNGQPKDELSNSIRVSMVVGAIIMTGVAFIPLFFLLQFAGNMKKALAANDQDNLNEAFLI
;
A
#
# COMPACT_ATOMS: atom_id res chain seq x y z
N MET A 1 -25.52 -43.99 -0.31
CA MET A 1 -24.17 -43.62 0.19
C MET A 1 -24.04 -42.13 -0.08
N GLU A 2 -24.74 -41.35 0.73
CA GLU A 2 -24.86 -39.90 0.63
C GLU A 2 -24.63 -39.36 2.05
N ASP A 3 -24.21 -38.09 2.17
CA ASP A 3 -23.93 -37.37 3.43
C ASP A 3 -22.50 -37.44 4.01
N ASN A 4 -21.47 -37.23 3.17
CA ASN A 4 -20.15 -36.84 3.70
C ASN A 4 -19.50 -35.64 2.99
N GLN A 5 -20.18 -35.02 2.02
CA GLN A 5 -19.66 -33.85 1.29
C GLN A 5 -20.13 -32.51 1.86
N THR A 6 -21.17 -32.50 2.71
CA THR A 6 -21.75 -31.29 3.31
C THR A 6 -21.06 -30.85 4.61
N LEU A 7 -20.33 -31.74 5.29
CA LEU A 7 -19.57 -31.43 6.51
C LEU A 7 -18.31 -30.57 6.26
N PHE A 8 -17.80 -30.57 5.03
CA PHE A 8 -16.73 -29.68 4.58
C PHE A 8 -17.26 -28.50 3.76
N SER A 9 -18.57 -28.41 3.53
CA SER A 9 -19.14 -27.19 2.99
C SER A 9 -19.05 -26.13 4.08
N LEU A 10 -18.14 -25.19 3.85
CA LEU A 10 -17.80 -24.09 4.72
C LEU A 10 -19.08 -23.35 5.18
N SER A 11 -19.62 -23.76 6.33
CA SER A 11 -20.69 -23.07 7.06
C SER A 11 -20.07 -21.84 7.74
N ILE A 12 -19.57 -20.89 6.94
CA ILE A 12 -19.31 -19.56 7.46
C ILE A 12 -20.68 -19.01 7.85
N ASP A 13 -20.85 -18.79 9.16
CA ASP A 13 -22.00 -18.12 9.72
C ASP A 13 -22.26 -16.82 8.94
N PRO A 14 -23.50 -16.54 8.50
CA PRO A 14 -23.80 -15.38 7.65
C PRO A 14 -23.27 -14.05 8.21
N LEU A 15 -23.19 -13.93 9.53
CA LEU A 15 -22.60 -12.78 10.22
C LEU A 15 -21.09 -12.64 9.93
N THR A 16 -20.35 -13.74 10.04
CA THR A 16 -18.91 -13.78 9.74
C THR A 16 -18.64 -13.46 8.27
N LYS A 17 -19.51 -13.94 7.37
CA LYS A 17 -19.44 -13.63 5.93
C LYS A 17 -19.61 -12.13 5.66
N ALA A 18 -20.54 -11.48 6.35
CA ALA A 18 -20.77 -10.05 6.24
C ALA A 18 -19.56 -9.25 6.74
N HIS A 19 -19.00 -9.60 7.89
CA HIS A 19 -17.80 -8.95 8.43
C HIS A 19 -16.59 -9.08 7.51
N LEU A 20 -16.31 -10.28 6.98
CA LEU A 20 -15.21 -10.51 6.04
C LEU A 20 -15.37 -9.70 4.75
N ASN A 21 -16.60 -9.56 4.25
CA ASN A 21 -16.88 -8.74 3.07
C ASN A 21 -16.62 -7.25 3.34
N ASP A 22 -17.00 -6.76 4.52
CA ASP A 22 -16.74 -5.36 4.89
C ASP A 22 -15.25 -5.11 5.13
N ILE A 23 -14.55 -6.03 5.78
CA ILE A 23 -13.08 -5.99 5.91
C ILE A 23 -12.41 -5.96 4.53
N ALA A 24 -12.85 -6.79 3.59
CA ALA A 24 -12.31 -6.81 2.23
C ALA A 24 -12.54 -5.48 1.48
N LYS A 25 -13.70 -4.84 1.65
CA LYS A 25 -13.97 -3.51 1.08
C LYS A 25 -13.06 -2.45 1.68
N TRP A 26 -12.93 -2.43 3.01
CA TRP A 26 -12.08 -1.47 3.73
C TRP A 26 -10.60 -1.69 3.42
N ALA A 27 -10.14 -2.94 3.35
CA ALA A 27 -8.79 -3.29 2.94
C ALA A 27 -8.51 -2.76 1.53
N ARG A 28 -9.41 -3.01 0.56
CA ARG A 28 -9.22 -2.47 -0.80
C ARG A 28 -9.15 -0.94 -0.82
N PHE A 29 -10.02 -0.27 -0.07
CA PHE A 29 -10.03 1.19 0.02
C PHE A 29 -8.73 1.73 0.62
N LEU A 30 -8.30 1.18 1.77
CA LEU A 30 -7.08 1.58 2.46
C LEU A 30 -5.83 1.28 1.62
N GLY A 31 -5.78 0.14 0.93
CA GLY A 31 -4.68 -0.22 0.05
C GLY A 31 -4.51 0.77 -1.11
N ILE A 32 -5.62 1.15 -1.77
CA ILE A 32 -5.58 2.16 -2.85
C ILE A 32 -5.16 3.52 -2.29
N LEU A 33 -5.76 3.95 -1.18
CA LEU A 33 -5.48 5.25 -0.58
C LEU A 33 -4.02 5.36 -0.14
N ALA A 34 -3.50 4.35 0.55
CA ALA A 34 -2.11 4.31 1.00
C ALA A 34 -1.14 4.23 -0.19
N MET A 35 -1.47 3.49 -1.26
CA MET A 35 -0.68 3.47 -2.49
C MET A 35 -0.61 4.86 -3.14
N VAL A 36 -1.73 5.60 -3.22
CA VAL A 36 -1.75 6.98 -3.74
C VAL A 36 -0.90 7.91 -2.89
N ILE A 37 -1.03 7.86 -1.57
CA ILE A 37 -0.23 8.68 -0.65
C ILE A 37 1.27 8.36 -0.78
N LEU A 38 1.61 7.08 -0.90
CA LEU A 38 2.99 6.61 -1.05
C LEU A 38 3.64 7.18 -2.32
N PHE A 39 2.95 7.15 -3.45
CA PHE A 39 3.45 7.73 -4.70
C PHE A 39 3.50 9.26 -4.66
N LEU A 40 2.51 9.93 -4.06
CA LEU A 40 2.55 11.38 -3.86
C LEU A 40 3.73 11.80 -2.98
N ALA A 41 4.02 11.06 -1.92
CA ALA A 41 5.16 11.30 -1.05
C ALA A 41 6.50 11.11 -1.79
N LEU A 42 6.61 10.09 -2.65
CA LEU A 42 7.79 9.88 -3.48
C LEU A 42 7.99 11.05 -4.47
N ILE A 43 6.93 11.47 -5.15
CA ILE A 43 6.99 12.62 -6.08
C ILE A 43 7.41 13.88 -5.33
N PHE A 44 6.82 14.15 -4.16
CA PHE A 44 7.19 15.29 -3.34
C PHE A 44 8.67 15.25 -2.94
N THR A 45 9.19 14.08 -2.57
CA THR A 45 10.60 13.89 -2.23
C THR A 45 11.53 14.20 -3.40
N ILE A 46 11.19 13.72 -4.60
CA ILE A 46 11.96 13.98 -5.83
C ILE A 46 11.90 15.47 -6.22
N LEU A 47 10.72 16.10 -6.11
CA LEU A 47 10.54 17.52 -6.41
C LEU A 47 11.36 18.40 -5.45
N ASN A 48 11.37 18.10 -4.15
CA ASN A 48 12.20 18.83 -3.19
C ASN A 48 13.70 18.67 -3.48
N ALA A 49 14.13 17.47 -3.89
CA ALA A 49 15.52 17.22 -4.25
C ALA A 49 15.96 17.95 -5.53
N THR A 50 15.05 18.17 -6.48
CA THR A 50 15.33 18.79 -7.80
C THR A 50 15.12 20.29 -7.85
N VAL A 51 14.06 20.83 -7.21
CA VAL A 51 13.72 22.26 -7.24
C VAL A 51 14.70 23.11 -6.42
N LEU A 52 15.29 22.57 -5.34
CA LEU A 52 16.33 23.27 -4.58
C LEU A 52 17.57 23.58 -5.45
N ASN A 53 17.81 22.77 -6.50
CA ASN A 53 18.91 22.97 -7.44
C ASN A 53 18.71 24.22 -8.32
N ASN A 54 17.45 24.59 -8.61
CA ASN A 54 17.13 25.75 -9.46
C ASN A 54 16.82 27.02 -8.64
N ALA A 55 16.32 26.86 -7.41
CA ALA A 55 16.04 27.97 -6.50
C ALA A 55 17.27 28.45 -5.71
N MET A 56 18.40 27.73 -5.76
CA MET A 56 19.69 28.18 -5.23
C MET A 56 20.32 29.35 -6.01
N GLY A 57 19.71 29.79 -7.12
CA GLY A 57 20.02 31.09 -7.71
C GLY A 57 19.23 32.26 -7.11
N MET A 58 18.09 32.00 -6.44
CA MET A 58 17.16 33.06 -6.03
C MET A 58 16.12 32.57 -5.01
N SER A 59 16.50 32.29 -3.76
CA SER A 59 15.53 32.43 -2.66
C SER A 59 16.22 32.76 -1.33
N LEU A 60 15.95 33.99 -0.91
CA LEU A 60 16.17 34.55 0.41
C LEU A 60 15.74 33.58 1.53
N SER A 61 16.69 33.26 2.40
CA SER A 61 16.41 32.82 3.76
C SER A 61 15.57 33.89 4.46
N LEU A 62 14.32 33.59 4.79
CA LEU A 62 13.46 34.48 5.59
C LEU A 62 14.00 34.77 7.00
N ASN A 63 15.14 34.18 7.40
CA ASN A 63 15.74 34.36 8.73
C ASN A 63 17.25 34.65 8.72
N GLY A 64 17.86 34.99 7.58
CA GLY A 64 19.27 35.41 7.53
C GLY A 64 20.30 34.37 7.99
N GLN A 65 19.87 33.16 8.35
CA GLN A 65 20.76 32.05 8.63
C GLN A 65 21.08 31.34 7.31
N PRO A 66 22.37 31.06 7.02
CA PRO A 66 22.74 30.18 5.93
C PRO A 66 22.09 28.82 6.22
N LYS A 67 21.16 28.40 5.36
CA LYS A 67 20.76 27.00 5.35
C LYS A 67 22.01 26.23 4.96
N ASP A 68 22.53 25.42 5.87
CA ASP A 68 23.62 24.50 5.57
C ASP A 68 23.31 23.83 4.24
N GLU A 69 24.16 24.09 3.25
CA GLU A 69 23.99 23.54 1.92
C GLU A 69 24.17 22.02 2.04
N LEU A 70 23.04 21.32 2.17
CA LEU A 70 23.04 19.86 2.20
C LEU A 70 23.77 19.38 0.94
N SER A 71 24.91 18.70 1.10
CA SER A 71 25.74 18.34 -0.05
C SER A 71 24.94 17.57 -1.11
N ASN A 72 25.30 17.73 -2.39
CA ASN A 72 24.68 17.00 -3.50
C ASN A 72 24.65 15.48 -3.25
N SER A 73 25.72 14.95 -2.64
CA SER A 73 25.83 13.54 -2.29
C SER A 73 24.74 13.09 -1.31
N ILE A 74 24.44 13.90 -0.29
CA ILE A 74 23.39 13.58 0.70
C ILE A 74 22.00 13.67 0.07
N ARG A 75 21.75 14.64 -0.82
CA ARG A 75 20.48 14.76 -1.55
C ARG A 75 20.22 13.53 -2.43
N VAL A 76 21.22 13.09 -3.19
CA VAL A 76 21.11 11.90 -4.03
C VAL A 76 20.87 10.65 -3.17
N SER A 77 21.59 10.49 -2.05
CA SER A 77 21.37 9.33 -1.17
C SER A 77 19.97 9.32 -0.54
N MET A 78 19.39 10.49 -0.23
CA MET A 78 18.02 10.58 0.28
C MET A 78 16.98 10.14 -0.76
N VAL A 79 17.11 10.56 -2.02
CA VAL A 79 16.18 10.16 -3.09
C VAL A 79 16.28 8.66 -3.36
N VAL A 80 17.51 8.13 -3.46
CA VAL A 80 17.73 6.68 -3.64
C VAL A 80 17.15 5.90 -2.47
N GLY A 81 17.39 6.34 -1.23
CA GLY A 81 16.82 5.73 -0.03
C GLY A 81 15.29 5.77 -0.01
N ALA A 82 14.69 6.89 -0.41
CA ALA A 82 13.24 7.03 -0.51
C ALA A 82 12.65 6.06 -1.54
N ILE A 83 13.26 5.91 -2.72
CA ILE A 83 12.81 4.95 -3.74
C ILE A 83 12.83 3.51 -3.19
N ILE A 84 13.91 3.12 -2.51
CA ILE A 84 14.02 1.78 -1.90
C ILE A 84 12.92 1.58 -0.86
N MET A 85 12.74 2.54 0.05
CA MET A 85 11.71 2.47 1.10
C MET A 85 10.30 2.42 0.52
N THR A 86 10.01 3.20 -0.53
CA THR A 86 8.75 3.15 -1.28
C THR A 86 8.55 1.77 -1.90
N GLY A 87 9.58 1.19 -2.51
CA GLY A 87 9.52 -0.16 -3.09
C GLY A 87 9.23 -1.23 -2.04
N VAL A 88 9.88 -1.17 -0.88
CA VAL A 88 9.63 -2.11 0.23
C VAL A 88 8.23 -1.93 0.80
N ALA A 89 7.78 -0.69 1.01
CA ALA A 89 6.44 -0.39 1.54
C ALA A 89 5.31 -0.73 0.53
N PHE A 90 5.61 -0.78 -0.77
CA PHE A 90 4.67 -1.21 -1.80
C PHE A 90 4.30 -2.70 -1.67
N ILE A 91 5.21 -3.55 -1.17
CA ILE A 91 4.99 -4.99 -1.03
C ILE A 91 3.76 -5.33 -0.17
N PRO A 92 3.66 -4.88 1.10
CA PRO A 92 2.48 -5.16 1.92
C PRO A 92 1.20 -4.54 1.36
N LEU A 93 1.30 -3.38 0.68
CA LEU A 93 0.16 -2.74 0.03
C LEU A 93 -0.38 -3.58 -1.14
N PHE A 94 0.52 -4.15 -1.94
CA PHE A 94 0.15 -5.04 -3.03
C PHE A 94 -0.56 -6.29 -2.51
N PHE A 95 -0.01 -6.93 -1.46
CA PHE A 95 -0.63 -8.10 -0.85
C PHE A 95 -1.99 -7.80 -0.22
N LEU A 96 -2.15 -6.64 0.42
CA LEU A 96 -3.41 -6.21 1.00
C LEU A 96 -4.51 -6.01 -0.06
N LEU A 97 -4.15 -5.52 -1.26
CA LEU A 97 -5.06 -5.42 -2.40
C LEU A 97 -5.40 -6.79 -2.99
N GLN A 98 -4.44 -7.72 -3.05
CA GLN A 98 -4.65 -9.09 -3.52
C GLN A 98 -5.57 -9.86 -2.57
N PHE A 99 -5.32 -9.79 -1.26
CA PHE A 99 -6.20 -10.33 -0.21
C PHE A 99 -7.63 -9.81 -0.38
N ALA A 100 -7.80 -8.49 -0.49
CA ALA A 100 -9.11 -7.88 -0.65
C ALA A 100 -9.84 -8.32 -1.92
N GLY A 101 -9.10 -8.53 -3.02
CA GLY A 101 -9.63 -9.04 -4.29
C GLY A 101 -10.08 -10.49 -4.20
N ASN A 102 -9.24 -11.37 -3.66
CA ASN A 102 -9.50 -12.80 -3.54
C ASN A 102 -10.60 -13.09 -2.51
N MET A 103 -10.59 -12.42 -1.35
CA MET A 103 -11.62 -12.53 -0.32
C MET A 103 -13.01 -12.17 -0.87
N LYS A 104 -13.10 -11.09 -1.67
CA LYS A 104 -14.39 -10.67 -2.25
C LYS A 104 -14.92 -11.67 -3.27
N LYS A 105 -14.04 -12.30 -4.07
CA LYS A 105 -14.40 -13.35 -5.03
C LYS A 105 -14.82 -14.65 -4.32
N ALA A 106 -14.06 -15.07 -3.31
CA ALA A 106 -14.34 -16.26 -2.52
C ALA A 106 -15.72 -16.20 -1.84
N LEU A 107 -16.05 -15.06 -1.23
CA LEU A 107 -17.34 -14.87 -0.55
C LEU A 107 -18.51 -14.79 -1.54
N ALA A 108 -18.31 -14.25 -2.74
CA ALA A 108 -19.36 -14.15 -3.76
C ALA A 108 -19.63 -15.49 -4.45
N ALA A 109 -18.60 -16.30 -4.70
CA ALA A 109 -18.70 -17.58 -5.38
C ALA A 109 -18.89 -18.78 -4.42
N ASN A 110 -18.78 -18.58 -3.10
CA ASN A 110 -18.72 -19.66 -2.11
C ASN A 110 -17.60 -20.68 -2.42
N ASP A 111 -16.53 -20.17 -3.03
CA ASP A 111 -15.44 -20.95 -3.57
C ASP A 111 -14.30 -21.02 -2.53
N GLN A 112 -14.09 -22.23 -2.00
CA GLN A 112 -13.16 -22.52 -0.92
C GLN A 112 -11.69 -22.43 -1.37
N ASP A 113 -11.41 -22.63 -2.66
CA ASP A 113 -10.06 -22.54 -3.20
C ASP A 113 -9.58 -21.08 -3.21
N ASN A 114 -10.47 -20.17 -3.63
CA ASN A 114 -10.22 -18.72 -3.59
C ASN A 114 -10.09 -18.17 -2.16
N LEU A 115 -10.75 -18.81 -1.18
CA LEU A 115 -10.64 -18.42 0.24
C LEU A 115 -9.28 -18.82 0.81
N ASN A 116 -8.82 -20.04 0.53
CA ASN A 116 -7.50 -20.50 0.94
C ASN A 116 -6.38 -19.69 0.26
N GLU A 117 -6.52 -19.36 -1.03
CA GLU A 117 -5.59 -18.47 -1.72
C GLU A 117 -5.55 -17.06 -1.14
N ALA A 118 -6.63 -16.56 -0.53
CA ALA A 118 -6.60 -15.26 0.13
C ALA A 118 -5.76 -15.27 1.42
N PHE A 119 -5.73 -16.39 2.15
CA PHE A 119 -5.01 -16.53 3.42
C PHE A 119 -3.58 -17.10 3.28
N LEU A 120 -3.22 -17.64 2.12
CA LEU A 120 -1.87 -18.15 1.82
C LEU A 120 -0.86 -17.05 1.47
N ILE A 121 -1.30 -15.79 1.46
CA ILE A 121 -0.51 -14.59 1.17
C ILE A 121 0.20 -14.09 2.43
#